data_AF-A0A355VCQ4-F1
#
_entry.id   AF-A0A355VCQ4-F1
#
_cell.length_a   1.000
_cell.length_b   1.000
_cell.length_c   1.000
_cell.angle_alpha   90.00
_cell.angle_beta   90.00
_cell.angle_gamma   90.00
#
_symmetry.space_group_name_H-M   'P 1'
#
loop_
_entity.id
_entity.type
_entity.pdbx_description
1 polymer ?
#
loop_
_entity_poly.entity_id
_entity_poly.type
_entity_poly.pdbx_seq_one_letter_code
_entity_poly.pdbx_strand_id
1 'polypeptide(L)'
;MAGSRLTLLRASLTTKLFAGFALILIVIIALAAGSWSSLGRIDKNISRNVQSYEILDDKSTLLASIVTIESGMRGFALTGNETFLERLDQGSSDFREALQRLQLATAGVAAQQQRLEEINAVFEDWFANDIDPIIDMRRRIEHGFFNPQRMTDRIAEARDKVKMDRMRELLEGMTVDEQALLSERRDEMAQSQSQAIYILLGSSIIAIILAVLVASGLSRSIINRLSRL
;
A
#
# COMPACT_ATOMS: atom_id res chain seq x y z
N MET A 1 23.95 -3.39 -61.44
CA MET A 1 23.82 -3.30 -59.97
C MET A 1 23.88 -4.68 -59.32
N ALA A 2 25.01 -5.40 -59.41
CA ALA A 2 25.16 -6.78 -58.91
C ALA A 2 26.32 -6.97 -57.90
N GLY A 3 26.93 -5.87 -57.43
CA GLY A 3 28.17 -5.89 -56.64
C GLY A 3 28.00 -6.01 -55.13
N SER A 4 26.81 -5.76 -54.57
CA SER A 4 26.61 -5.75 -53.11
C SER A 4 26.24 -7.10 -52.49
N ARG A 5 25.87 -8.10 -53.30
CA ARG A 5 25.51 -9.46 -52.81
C ARG A 5 26.71 -10.39 -52.62
N LEU A 6 27.89 -10.03 -53.13
CA LEU A 6 29.07 -10.91 -53.15
C LEU A 6 30.08 -10.65 -52.02
N THR A 7 30.00 -9.52 -51.32
CA THR A 7 30.94 -9.17 -50.23
C THR A 7 30.64 -9.90 -48.92
N LEU A 8 29.38 -10.29 -48.65
CA LEU A 8 29.01 -11.08 -47.47
C LEU A 8 29.55 -12.54 -47.52
N LEU A 9 29.98 -13.01 -48.70
CA LEU A 9 30.48 -14.37 -48.90
C LEU A 9 31.99 -14.53 -48.67
N ARG A 10 32.73 -13.42 -48.44
CA ARG A 10 34.19 -13.43 -48.20
C ARG A 10 34.63 -13.10 -46.76
N ALA A 11 33.69 -12.97 -45.83
CA ALA A 11 34.04 -12.86 -44.41
C ALA A 11 34.80 -14.13 -43.96
N SER A 12 35.98 -13.98 -43.34
CA SER A 12 36.74 -15.11 -42.82
C SER A 12 35.89 -15.87 -41.79
N LEU A 13 36.17 -17.17 -41.62
CA LEU A 13 35.43 -18.02 -40.67
C LEU A 13 35.36 -17.38 -39.26
N THR A 14 36.44 -16.66 -38.89
CA THR A 14 36.56 -15.85 -37.67
C THR A 14 35.55 -14.71 -37.58
N THR A 15 35.31 -13.94 -38.64
CA THR A 15 34.31 -12.84 -38.62
C THR A 15 32.89 -13.38 -38.46
N LYS A 16 32.57 -14.53 -39.07
CA LYS A 16 31.25 -15.19 -38.93
C LYS A 16 31.03 -15.74 -37.52
N LEU A 17 32.07 -16.28 -36.90
CA LEU A 17 32.07 -16.72 -35.50
C LEU A 17 31.90 -15.55 -34.53
N PHE A 18 32.67 -14.47 -34.71
CA PHE A 18 32.57 -13.27 -33.88
C PHE A 18 31.20 -12.60 -33.97
N ALA A 19 30.60 -12.54 -35.17
CA ALA A 19 29.25 -12.01 -35.34
C ALA A 19 28.18 -12.82 -34.59
N GLY A 20 28.29 -14.16 -34.59
CA GLY A 20 27.41 -15.04 -33.81
C GLY A 20 27.56 -14.84 -32.29
N PHE A 21 28.79 -14.73 -31.79
CA PHE A 21 29.05 -14.43 -30.38
C PHE A 21 28.57 -13.04 -29.96
N ALA A 22 28.83 -12.01 -30.78
CA ALA A 22 28.36 -10.65 -30.51
C ALA A 22 26.84 -10.57 -30.44
N LEU A 23 26.14 -11.32 -31.28
CA LEU A 23 24.68 -11.40 -31.26
C LEU A 23 24.14 -12.05 -29.98
N ILE A 24 24.74 -13.14 -29.52
CA ILE A 24 24.40 -13.77 -28.24
C ILE A 24 24.62 -12.78 -27.09
N LEU A 25 25.72 -12.03 -27.11
CA LEU A 25 26.03 -11.02 -26.10
C LEU A 25 24.98 -9.90 -26.06
N ILE A 26 24.53 -9.42 -27.23
CA ILE A 26 23.47 -8.42 -27.34
C ILE A 26 22.15 -8.94 -26.74
N VAL A 27 21.78 -10.20 -27.00
CA VAL A 27 20.58 -10.82 -26.42
C VAL A 27 20.68 -10.90 -24.90
N ILE A 28 21.83 -11.30 -24.36
CA ILE A 28 22.07 -11.35 -22.90
C ILE A 28 21.97 -9.96 -22.28
N ILE A 29 22.53 -8.92 -22.92
CA ILE A 29 22.44 -7.53 -22.44
C ILE A 29 20.98 -7.03 -22.48
N ALA A 30 20.22 -7.34 -23.53
CA ALA A 30 18.81 -6.98 -23.62
C ALA A 30 17.98 -7.66 -22.52
N LEU A 31 18.25 -8.94 -22.22
CA LEU A 31 17.64 -9.68 -21.11
C LEU A 31 17.97 -9.05 -19.75
N ALA A 32 19.25 -8.72 -19.52
CA ALA A 32 19.70 -8.09 -18.29
C ALA A 32 19.07 -6.70 -18.09
N ALA A 33 19.00 -5.89 -19.16
CA ALA A 33 18.37 -4.57 -19.11
C ALA A 33 16.86 -4.64 -18.87
N GLY A 34 16.16 -5.59 -19.52
CA GLY A 34 14.75 -5.85 -19.27
C GLY A 34 14.49 -6.25 -17.82
N SER A 35 15.29 -7.19 -17.29
CA SER A 35 15.21 -7.63 -15.89
C SER A 35 15.44 -6.48 -14.91
N TRP A 36 16.43 -5.61 -15.17
CA TRP A 36 16.72 -4.45 -14.34
C TRP A 36 15.56 -3.44 -14.30
N SER A 37 14.89 -3.22 -15.45
CA SER A 37 13.72 -2.35 -15.52
C SER A 37 12.51 -2.90 -14.76
N SER A 38 12.36 -4.22 -14.68
CA SER A 38 11.35 -4.89 -13.85
C SER A 38 11.68 -4.82 -12.36
N LEU A 39 12.95 -5.01 -11.97
CA LEU A 39 13.38 -4.95 -10.57
C LEU A 39 13.20 -3.56 -9.96
N GLY A 40 13.50 -2.49 -10.70
CA GLY A 40 13.30 -1.11 -10.23
C GLY A 40 11.84 -0.71 -9.99
N ARG A 41 10.88 -1.43 -10.58
CA ARG A 41 9.43 -1.26 -10.32
C ARG A 41 8.96 -2.01 -9.06
N ILE A 42 9.69 -3.05 -8.65
CA ILE A 42 9.35 -3.88 -7.48
C ILE A 42 9.66 -3.15 -6.17
N ASP A 43 10.81 -2.47 -6.06
CA ASP A 43 11.19 -1.77 -4.81
C ASP A 43 10.28 -0.59 -4.47
N LYS A 44 9.81 0.18 -5.46
CA LYS A 44 8.89 1.32 -5.22
C LYS A 44 7.48 0.89 -4.82
N ASN A 45 7.05 -0.30 -5.22
CA ASN A 45 5.72 -0.83 -4.89
C ASN A 45 5.68 -1.47 -3.49
N ILE A 46 6.80 -2.02 -3.01
CA ILE A 46 6.87 -2.63 -1.67
C ILE A 46 6.74 -1.57 -0.57
N SER A 47 7.49 -0.46 -0.63
CA SER A 47 7.45 0.59 0.40
C SER A 47 6.07 1.26 0.51
N ARG A 48 5.39 1.47 -0.62
CA ARG A 48 4.03 2.04 -0.65
C ARG A 48 2.95 1.09 -0.14
N ASN A 49 3.14 -0.22 -0.33
CA ASN A 49 2.21 -1.22 0.21
C ASN A 49 2.36 -1.35 1.74
N VAL A 50 3.58 -1.28 2.27
CA VAL A 50 3.81 -1.25 3.73
C VAL A 50 3.10 -0.04 4.34
N GLN A 51 3.25 1.14 3.74
CA GLN A 51 2.58 2.36 4.19
C GLN A 51 1.04 2.23 4.17
N SER A 52 0.46 1.60 3.16
CA SER A 52 -0.99 1.33 3.10
C SER A 52 -1.47 0.42 4.24
N TYR A 53 -0.66 -0.59 4.62
CA TYR A 53 -0.98 -1.45 5.77
C TYR A 53 -0.84 -0.72 7.11
N GLU A 54 0.17 0.13 7.26
CA GLU A 54 0.33 0.99 8.45
C GLU A 54 -0.87 1.93 8.62
N ILE A 55 -1.35 2.55 7.54
CA ILE A 55 -2.55 3.40 7.56
C ILE A 55 -3.80 2.61 8.01
N LEU A 56 -3.97 1.37 7.51
CA LEU A 56 -5.11 0.54 7.91
C LEU A 56 -5.04 0.11 9.37
N ASP A 57 -3.85 -0.20 9.87
CA ASP A 57 -3.61 -0.57 11.26
C ASP A 57 -3.87 0.62 12.20
N ASP A 58 -3.28 1.78 11.91
CA ASP A 58 -3.47 2.99 12.72
C ASP A 58 -4.94 3.43 12.80
N LYS A 59 -5.71 3.21 11.73
CA LYS A 59 -7.16 3.45 11.75
C LYS A 59 -7.91 2.47 12.64
N SER A 60 -7.49 1.21 12.65
CA SER A 60 -8.03 0.20 13.56
C SER A 60 -7.74 0.58 15.01
N THR A 61 -6.51 1.02 15.30
CA THR A 61 -6.12 1.57 16.61
C THR A 61 -7.00 2.75 16.98
N LEU A 62 -7.15 3.74 16.11
CA LEU A 62 -7.94 4.94 16.38
C LEU A 62 -9.41 4.59 16.64
N LEU A 63 -10.00 3.65 15.89
CA LEU A 63 -11.35 3.16 16.14
C LEU A 63 -11.47 2.42 17.50
N ALA A 64 -10.49 1.58 17.82
CA ALA A 64 -10.45 0.87 19.10
C ALA A 64 -10.33 1.84 20.29
N SER A 65 -9.57 2.92 20.14
CA SER A 65 -9.45 3.99 21.12
C SER A 65 -10.79 4.68 21.38
N ILE A 66 -11.55 5.02 20.33
CA ILE A 66 -12.90 5.61 20.47
C ILE A 66 -13.81 4.68 21.30
N VAL A 67 -13.82 3.37 21.00
CA VAL A 67 -14.62 2.38 21.74
C VAL A 67 -14.17 2.27 23.21
N THR A 68 -12.86 2.35 23.44
CA THR A 68 -12.27 2.29 24.78
C THR A 68 -12.69 3.49 25.63
N ILE A 69 -12.67 4.69 25.05
CA ILE A 69 -13.13 5.93 25.67
C ILE A 69 -14.62 5.85 26.04
N GLU A 70 -15.47 5.42 25.10
CA GLU A 70 -16.92 5.27 25.35
C GLU A 70 -17.19 4.28 26.49
N SER A 71 -16.51 3.12 26.45
CA SER A 71 -16.65 2.07 27.46
C SER A 71 -16.15 2.53 28.83
N GLY A 72 -15.05 3.28 28.87
CA GLY A 72 -14.53 3.91 30.09
C GLY A 72 -15.52 4.93 30.67
N MET A 73 -15.98 5.88 29.84
CA MET A 73 -16.95 6.89 30.26
C MET A 73 -18.22 6.25 30.83
N ARG A 74 -18.82 5.28 30.13
CA ARG A 74 -20.05 4.63 30.59
C ARG A 74 -19.83 3.78 31.84
N GLY A 75 -18.68 3.10 31.95
CA GLY A 75 -18.31 2.36 33.15
C GLY A 75 -18.19 3.26 34.37
N PHE A 76 -17.56 4.44 34.22
CA PHE A 76 -17.49 5.45 35.27
C PHE A 76 -18.87 6.02 35.60
N ALA A 77 -19.65 6.39 34.60
CA ALA A 77 -20.99 6.94 34.82
C ALA A 77 -21.90 5.97 35.59
N LEU A 78 -21.77 4.66 35.33
CA LEU A 78 -22.53 3.62 36.01
C LEU A 78 -22.03 3.36 37.44
N THR A 79 -20.72 3.26 37.63
CA THR A 79 -20.14 2.72 38.88
C THR A 79 -19.52 3.76 39.79
N GLY A 80 -19.03 4.87 39.24
CA GLY A 80 -18.18 5.83 39.96
C GLY A 80 -16.72 5.39 40.13
N ASN A 81 -16.33 4.24 39.58
CA ASN A 81 -14.99 3.71 39.79
C ASN A 81 -13.96 4.41 38.89
N GLU A 82 -13.00 5.09 39.51
CA GLU A 82 -11.90 5.83 38.87
C GLU A 82 -11.04 4.97 37.91
N THR A 83 -10.95 3.65 38.09
CA THR A 83 -10.25 2.76 37.13
C THR A 83 -10.84 2.83 35.72
N PHE A 84 -12.12 3.22 35.57
CA PHE A 84 -12.69 3.46 34.25
C PHE A 84 -12.20 4.76 33.61
N LEU A 85 -11.85 5.78 34.42
CA LEU A 85 -11.24 7.01 33.92
C LEU A 85 -9.80 6.77 33.47
N GLU A 86 -9.04 5.92 34.17
CA GLU A 86 -7.69 5.53 33.72
C GLU A 86 -7.71 4.90 32.31
N ARG A 87 -8.71 4.04 32.02
CA ARG A 87 -8.87 3.48 30.67
C ARG A 87 -9.30 4.52 29.64
N LEU A 88 -10.16 5.45 30.03
CA LEU A 88 -10.57 6.56 29.18
C LEU A 88 -9.38 7.44 28.81
N ASP A 89 -8.52 7.76 29.79
CA ASP A 89 -7.31 8.55 29.58
C ASP A 89 -6.33 7.83 28.67
N GLN A 90 -6.13 6.52 28.87
CA GLN A 90 -5.31 5.70 27.98
C GLN A 90 -5.87 5.70 26.55
N GLY A 91 -7.18 5.46 26.39
CA GLY A 91 -7.83 5.52 25.07
C GLY A 91 -7.67 6.89 24.41
N SER A 92 -7.71 7.97 25.18
CA SER A 92 -7.50 9.34 24.67
C SER A 92 -6.07 9.58 24.20
N SER A 93 -5.09 9.02 24.91
CA SER A 93 -3.68 9.04 24.49
C SER A 93 -3.50 8.27 23.19
N ASP A 94 -3.99 7.04 23.14
CA ASP A 94 -3.88 6.17 21.97
C ASP A 94 -4.54 6.78 20.73
N PHE A 95 -5.70 7.44 20.91
CA PHE A 95 -6.39 8.17 19.85
C PHE A 95 -5.50 9.27 19.26
N ARG A 96 -4.92 10.13 20.11
CA ARG A 96 -4.08 11.25 19.66
C ARG A 96 -2.81 10.77 18.97
N GLU A 97 -2.20 9.72 19.48
CA GLU A 97 -1.00 9.14 18.87
C GLU A 97 -1.33 8.53 17.49
N ALA A 98 -2.38 7.72 17.39
CA ALA A 98 -2.82 7.14 16.12
C ALA A 98 -3.22 8.23 15.10
N LEU A 99 -3.89 9.28 15.55
CA LEU A 99 -4.27 10.42 14.70
C LEU A 99 -3.03 11.12 14.13
N GLN A 100 -2.01 11.36 14.95
CA GLN A 100 -0.77 11.97 14.51
C GLN A 100 -0.02 11.08 13.51
N ARG A 101 0.04 9.77 13.74
CA ARG A 101 0.66 8.82 12.80
C ARG A 101 -0.08 8.82 11.46
N LEU A 102 -1.41 8.84 11.48
CA LEU A 102 -2.22 8.97 10.25
C LEU A 102 -1.98 10.29 9.52
N GLN A 103 -1.89 11.41 10.24
CA GLN A 103 -1.58 12.70 9.62
C GLN A 103 -0.21 12.69 8.93
N LEU A 104 0.80 12.08 9.56
CA LEU A 104 2.14 11.95 8.96
C LEU A 104 2.12 11.00 7.76
N ALA A 105 1.48 9.83 7.88
CA ALA A 105 1.41 8.83 6.83
C ALA A 105 0.64 9.31 5.59
N THR A 106 -0.28 10.28 5.77
CA THR A 106 -1.17 10.77 4.72
C THR A 106 -0.91 12.22 4.31
N ALA A 107 0.25 12.78 4.69
CA ALA A 107 0.59 14.20 4.48
C ALA A 107 0.50 14.67 3.01
N GLY A 108 0.66 13.74 2.05
CA GLY A 108 0.54 14.04 0.61
C GLY A 108 -0.88 13.99 0.05
N VAL A 109 -1.90 13.66 0.86
CA VAL A 109 -3.28 13.39 0.41
C VAL A 109 -4.25 14.35 1.10
N ALA A 110 -4.53 15.49 0.47
CA ALA A 110 -5.35 16.56 1.05
C ALA A 110 -6.74 16.10 1.54
N ALA A 111 -7.40 15.20 0.80
CA ALA A 111 -8.70 14.66 1.19
C ALA A 111 -8.64 13.83 2.49
N GLN A 112 -7.53 13.11 2.72
CA GLN A 112 -7.34 12.34 3.96
C GLN A 112 -7.01 13.27 5.13
N GLN A 113 -6.19 14.31 4.91
CA GLN A 113 -5.93 15.34 5.93
C GLN A 113 -7.20 16.03 6.40
N GLN A 114 -8.06 16.45 5.46
CA GLN A 114 -9.33 17.10 5.80
C GLN A 114 -10.24 16.19 6.64
N ARG A 115 -10.31 14.89 6.33
CA ARG A 115 -11.07 13.94 7.15
C ARG A 115 -10.47 13.76 8.55
N LEU A 116 -9.14 13.72 8.67
CA LEU A 116 -8.46 13.62 9.97
C LEU A 116 -8.66 14.87 10.83
N GLU A 117 -8.66 16.06 10.20
CA GLU A 117 -9.03 17.31 10.87
C GLU A 117 -10.49 17.28 11.37
N GLU A 118 -11.42 16.79 10.55
CA GLU A 118 -12.82 16.64 10.94
C GLU A 118 -12.99 15.62 12.08
N ILE A 119 -12.29 14.48 12.01
CA ILE A 119 -12.26 13.48 13.10
C ILE A 119 -11.77 14.14 14.40
N ASN A 120 -10.70 14.95 14.34
CA ASN A 120 -10.20 15.66 15.51
C ASN A 120 -11.23 16.65 16.05
N ALA A 121 -11.88 17.43 15.19
CA ALA A 121 -12.90 18.38 15.62
C ALA A 121 -14.09 17.69 16.30
N VAL A 122 -14.57 16.56 15.75
CA VAL A 122 -15.65 15.77 16.35
C VAL A 122 -15.21 15.14 17.68
N PHE A 123 -13.95 14.71 17.79
CA PHE A 123 -13.38 14.17 19.01
C PHE A 123 -13.34 15.23 20.13
N GLU A 124 -12.81 16.42 19.86
CA GLU A 124 -12.76 17.51 20.84
C GLU A 124 -14.18 17.94 21.27
N ASP A 125 -15.13 18.00 20.33
CA ASP A 125 -16.53 18.28 20.62
C ASP A 125 -17.18 17.18 21.48
N TRP A 126 -16.81 15.91 21.27
CA TRP A 126 -17.28 14.78 22.09
C TRP A 126 -16.79 14.86 23.53
N PHE A 127 -15.51 15.21 23.72
CA PHE A 127 -14.95 15.43 25.05
C PHE A 127 -15.66 16.56 25.78
N ALA A 128 -15.70 17.74 25.16
CA ALA A 128 -16.21 18.95 25.77
C ALA A 128 -17.71 18.89 26.10
N ASN A 129 -18.52 18.30 25.22
CA ASN A 129 -19.98 18.39 25.32
C ASN A 129 -20.67 17.12 25.82
N ASP A 130 -20.00 15.97 25.84
CA ASP A 130 -20.60 14.72 26.35
C ASP A 130 -19.77 14.09 27.47
N ILE A 131 -18.48 13.81 27.25
CA ILE A 131 -17.66 13.08 28.23
C ILE A 131 -17.47 13.89 29.52
N ASP A 132 -16.92 15.11 29.41
CA ASP A 132 -16.61 15.92 30.59
C ASP A 132 -17.86 16.25 31.43
N PRO A 133 -19.01 16.63 30.81
CA PRO A 133 -20.25 16.84 31.56
C PRO A 133 -20.75 15.58 32.25
N ILE A 134 -20.60 14.39 31.66
CA ILE A 134 -20.99 13.12 32.29
C ILE A 134 -20.09 12.83 33.49
N ILE A 135 -18.77 13.01 33.36
CA ILE A 135 -17.84 12.81 34.47
C ILE A 135 -18.15 13.76 35.63
N ASP A 136 -18.34 15.05 35.35
CA ASP A 136 -18.68 16.05 36.37
C ASP A 136 -20.03 15.73 37.05
N MET A 137 -21.04 15.35 36.28
CA MET A 137 -22.34 15.00 36.82
C MET A 137 -22.25 13.76 37.73
N ARG A 138 -21.45 12.75 37.39
CA ARG A 138 -21.24 11.57 38.23
C ARG A 138 -20.57 11.95 39.55
N ARG A 139 -19.52 12.77 39.50
CA ARG A 139 -18.83 13.26 40.71
C ARG A 139 -19.77 14.05 41.62
N ARG A 140 -20.67 14.87 41.06
CA ARG A 140 -21.67 15.62 41.86
C ARG A 140 -22.71 14.70 42.51
N ILE A 141 -23.11 13.61 41.84
CA ILE A 141 -24.02 12.60 42.42
C ILE A 141 -23.39 11.97 43.68
N GLU A 142 -22.11 11.63 43.64
CA GLU A 142 -21.41 11.03 44.79
C GLU A 142 -21.33 11.95 46.00
N HIS A 143 -21.25 13.25 45.77
CA HIS A 143 -21.28 14.26 46.82
C HIS A 143 -22.70 14.66 47.25
N GLY A 144 -23.74 13.98 46.74
CA GLY A 144 -25.15 14.21 47.10
C GLY A 144 -25.78 15.48 46.50
N PHE A 145 -25.11 16.13 45.54
CA PHE A 145 -25.57 17.39 44.95
C PHE A 145 -26.51 17.22 43.75
N PHE A 146 -26.78 16.00 43.31
CA PHE A 146 -27.45 15.77 42.03
C PHE A 146 -28.34 14.53 42.02
N ASN A 147 -29.47 14.60 41.29
CA ASN A 147 -30.40 13.49 41.14
C ASN A 147 -29.83 12.45 40.14
N PRO A 148 -29.63 11.17 40.53
CA PRO A 148 -29.16 10.12 39.64
C PRO A 148 -30.00 9.94 38.35
N GLN A 149 -31.30 10.24 38.40
CA GLN A 149 -32.19 10.11 37.24
C GLN A 149 -31.76 10.98 36.06
N ARG A 150 -31.25 12.18 36.32
CA ARG A 150 -30.78 13.11 35.28
C ARG A 150 -29.56 12.58 34.51
N MET A 151 -28.72 11.77 35.15
CA MET A 151 -27.63 11.07 34.48
C MET A 151 -28.17 10.03 33.50
N THR A 152 -29.14 9.23 33.95
CA THR A 152 -29.78 8.23 33.10
C THR A 152 -30.44 8.88 31.89
N ASP A 153 -31.15 9.99 32.08
CA ASP A 153 -31.78 10.74 30.98
C ASP A 153 -30.71 11.25 29.99
N ARG A 154 -29.61 11.83 30.48
CA ARG A 154 -28.52 12.33 29.63
C ARG A 154 -27.86 11.24 28.80
N ILE A 155 -27.61 10.07 29.39
CA ILE A 155 -27.04 8.92 28.67
C ILE A 155 -28.06 8.35 27.67
N ALA A 156 -29.36 8.35 28.03
CA ALA A 156 -30.43 7.87 27.16
C ALA A 156 -30.65 8.76 25.91
N GLU A 157 -30.26 10.03 25.94
CA GLU A 157 -30.26 10.90 24.75
C GLU A 157 -29.30 10.42 23.65
N ALA A 158 -28.33 9.56 23.98
CA ALA A 158 -27.37 8.95 23.05
C ALA A 158 -26.64 9.97 22.13
N ARG A 159 -26.36 11.18 22.64
CA ARG A 159 -25.65 12.23 21.86
C ARG A 159 -24.19 11.86 21.60
N ASP A 160 -23.58 11.14 22.53
CA ASP A 160 -22.24 10.54 22.41
C ASP A 160 -22.17 9.58 21.21
N LYS A 161 -23.21 8.77 21.00
CA LYS A 161 -23.28 7.82 19.89
C LYS A 161 -23.23 8.51 18.52
N VAL A 162 -23.90 9.65 18.36
CA VAL A 162 -23.92 10.38 17.08
C VAL A 162 -22.52 10.81 16.66
N LYS A 163 -21.72 11.32 17.60
CA LYS A 163 -20.33 11.74 17.33
C LYS A 163 -19.43 10.55 17.02
N MET A 164 -19.60 9.45 17.74
CA MET A 164 -18.89 8.21 17.46
C MET A 164 -19.21 7.64 16.09
N ASP A 165 -20.48 7.60 15.71
CA ASP A 165 -20.90 7.11 14.41
C ASP A 165 -20.37 8.02 13.28
N ARG A 166 -20.29 9.34 13.51
CA ARG A 166 -19.64 10.28 12.57
C ARG A 166 -18.14 10.00 12.41
N MET A 167 -17.41 9.79 13.50
CA MET A 167 -15.99 9.43 13.42
C MET A 167 -15.78 8.09 12.71
N ARG A 168 -16.64 7.10 12.96
CA ARG A 168 -16.63 5.81 12.25
C ARG A 168 -16.84 5.99 10.75
N GLU A 169 -17.84 6.77 10.36
CA GLU A 169 -18.13 7.05 8.94
C GLU A 169 -16.92 7.71 8.24
N LEU A 170 -16.27 8.68 8.88
CA LEU A 170 -15.08 9.33 8.34
C LEU A 170 -13.91 8.35 8.16
N LEU A 171 -13.71 7.45 9.12
CA LEU A 171 -12.69 6.39 9.04
C LEU A 171 -13.02 5.35 7.97
N GLU A 172 -14.28 4.97 7.81
CA GLU A 172 -14.74 4.07 6.75
C GLU A 172 -14.49 4.68 5.37
N GLY A 173 -14.78 5.98 5.19
CA GLY A 173 -14.46 6.70 3.96
C GLY A 173 -12.97 6.64 3.61
N MET A 174 -12.09 6.77 4.61
CA MET A 174 -10.66 6.55 4.40
C MET A 174 -10.31 5.09 4.05
N THR A 175 -11.12 4.10 4.49
CA THR A 175 -10.83 2.67 4.24
C THR A 175 -11.11 2.35 2.79
N VAL A 176 -12.23 2.85 2.28
CA VAL A 176 -12.65 2.68 0.89
C VAL A 176 -11.59 3.25 -0.05
N ASP A 177 -11.09 4.45 0.22
CA ASP A 177 -10.06 5.08 -0.62
C ASP A 177 -8.75 4.27 -0.62
N GLU A 178 -8.31 3.80 0.54
CA GLU A 178 -7.06 3.02 0.65
C GLU A 178 -7.20 1.64 -0.02
N GLN A 179 -8.35 0.99 0.11
CA GLN A 179 -8.63 -0.28 -0.56
C GLN A 179 -8.72 -0.13 -2.08
N ALA A 180 -9.32 0.96 -2.57
CA ALA A 180 -9.36 1.26 -4.00
C ALA A 180 -7.94 1.44 -4.56
N LEU A 181 -7.10 2.20 -3.86
CA LEU A 181 -5.69 2.42 -4.23
C LEU A 181 -4.88 1.12 -4.22
N LEU A 182 -5.08 0.26 -3.21
CA LEU A 182 -4.47 -1.06 -3.13
C LEU A 182 -4.92 -1.98 -4.28
N SER A 183 -6.19 -1.90 -4.70
CA SER A 183 -6.71 -2.67 -5.84
C SER A 183 -6.08 -2.22 -7.15
N GLU A 184 -6.03 -0.91 -7.41
CA GLU A 184 -5.40 -0.34 -8.61
C GLU A 184 -3.93 -0.78 -8.72
N ARG A 185 -3.18 -0.70 -7.60
CA ARG A 185 -1.78 -1.16 -7.56
C ARG A 185 -1.62 -2.65 -7.82
N ARG A 186 -2.55 -3.49 -7.34
CA ARG A 186 -2.55 -4.93 -7.64
C ARG A 186 -2.72 -5.18 -9.13
N ASP A 187 -3.61 -4.44 -9.78
CA ASP A 187 -3.84 -4.56 -11.22
C ASP A 187 -2.63 -4.09 -12.04
N GLU A 188 -1.99 -2.98 -11.64
CA GLU A 188 -0.74 -2.52 -12.25
C GLU A 188 0.41 -3.51 -12.11
N MET A 189 0.51 -4.17 -10.94
CA MET A 189 1.49 -5.24 -10.70
C MET A 189 1.22 -6.46 -11.58
N ALA A 190 -0.05 -6.88 -11.71
CA ALA A 190 -0.42 -8.00 -12.57
C ALA A 190 -0.09 -7.73 -14.05
N GLN A 191 -0.37 -6.52 -14.55
CA GLN A 191 0.00 -6.12 -15.91
C GLN A 191 1.52 -6.11 -16.11
N SER A 192 2.28 -5.60 -15.14
CA SER A 192 3.75 -5.60 -15.20
C SER A 192 4.33 -7.02 -15.22
N GLN A 193 3.71 -7.94 -14.48
CA GLN A 193 4.09 -9.36 -14.48
C GLN A 193 3.84 -10.01 -15.85
N SER A 194 2.69 -9.76 -16.47
CA SER A 194 2.40 -10.26 -17.83
C SER A 194 3.38 -9.71 -18.86
N GLN A 195 3.73 -8.42 -18.80
CA GLN A 195 4.74 -7.83 -19.68
C GLN A 195 6.11 -8.50 -19.52
N ALA A 196 6.55 -8.77 -18.29
CA ALA A 196 7.80 -9.48 -18.04
C ALA A 196 7.81 -10.89 -18.65
N ILE A 197 6.69 -11.62 -18.54
CA ILE A 197 6.54 -12.95 -19.15
C ILE A 197 6.62 -12.87 -20.68
N TYR A 198 5.94 -11.89 -21.30
CA TYR A 198 6.01 -11.71 -22.76
C TYR A 198 7.41 -11.35 -23.25
N ILE A 199 8.14 -10.50 -22.53
CA ILE A 199 9.53 -10.15 -22.86
C ILE A 199 10.43 -11.40 -22.74
N LEU A 200 10.26 -12.21 -21.69
CA LEU A 200 11.03 -13.42 -21.46
C LEU A 200 10.75 -14.48 -22.54
N LEU A 201 9.49 -14.74 -22.85
CA LEU A 201 9.11 -15.67 -23.92
C LEU A 201 9.55 -15.17 -25.29
N GLY A 202 9.32 -13.90 -25.61
CA GLY A 202 9.69 -13.30 -26.89
C GLY A 202 11.21 -13.33 -27.13
N SER A 203 11.99 -12.95 -26.12
CA SER A 203 13.46 -13.02 -26.19
C SER A 203 13.99 -14.45 -26.30
N SER A 204 13.37 -15.41 -25.61
CA SER A 204 13.73 -16.83 -25.71
C SER A 204 13.50 -17.39 -27.12
N ILE A 205 12.36 -17.04 -27.74
CA ILE A 205 12.04 -17.43 -29.12
C ILE A 205 13.07 -16.82 -30.09
N ILE A 206 13.37 -15.53 -29.95
CA ILE A 206 14.36 -14.84 -30.78
C ILE A 206 15.75 -15.50 -30.61
N ALA A 207 16.16 -15.82 -29.38
CA ALA A 207 17.43 -16.49 -29.10
C ALA A 207 17.52 -17.85 -29.79
N ILE A 208 16.45 -18.66 -29.74
CA ILE A 208 16.38 -19.97 -30.40
C ILE A 208 16.49 -19.82 -31.92
N ILE A 209 15.73 -18.90 -32.53
CA ILE A 209 15.76 -18.66 -33.98
C ILE A 209 17.18 -18.27 -34.42
N LEU A 210 17.82 -17.37 -33.68
CA LEU A 210 19.18 -16.92 -33.99
C LEU A 210 20.20 -18.04 -33.83
N ALA A 211 20.10 -18.87 -32.78
CA ALA A 211 20.96 -20.03 -32.59
C ALA A 211 20.86 -21.03 -33.75
N VAL A 212 19.65 -21.32 -34.22
CA VAL A 212 19.40 -22.20 -35.37
C VAL A 212 19.98 -21.61 -36.65
N LEU A 213 19.81 -20.31 -36.90
CA LEU A 213 20.36 -19.63 -38.07
C LEU A 213 21.90 -19.64 -38.10
N VAL A 214 22.53 -19.38 -36.95
CA VAL A 214 23.99 -19.40 -36.82
C VAL A 214 24.52 -20.84 -36.99
N ALA A 215 23.91 -21.82 -36.32
CA ALA A 215 24.31 -23.23 -36.40
C ALA A 215 24.19 -23.77 -37.83
N SER A 216 23.08 -23.49 -38.52
CA SER A 216 22.87 -23.92 -39.90
C SER A 216 23.82 -23.23 -40.88
N GLY A 217 24.13 -21.94 -40.68
CA GLY A 217 25.12 -21.21 -41.47
C GLY A 217 26.55 -21.75 -41.30
N LEU A 218 26.95 -22.06 -40.07
CA LEU A 218 28.25 -22.67 -39.76
C LEU A 218 28.36 -24.10 -40.30
N SER A 219 27.33 -24.93 -40.10
CA SER A 219 27.29 -26.30 -40.60
C SER A 219 27.46 -26.35 -42.12
N ARG A 220 26.69 -25.55 -42.87
CA ARG A 220 26.84 -25.43 -44.33
C ARG A 220 28.22 -24.95 -44.75
N SER A 221 28.83 -24.03 -43.99
CA SER A 221 30.19 -23.52 -44.26
C SER A 221 31.28 -24.58 -44.06
N ILE A 222 31.15 -25.44 -43.05
CA ILE A 222 32.12 -26.51 -42.76
C ILE A 222 31.98 -27.63 -43.80
N ILE A 223 30.75 -28.06 -44.09
CA ILE A 223 30.47 -29.13 -45.07
C ILE A 223 30.93 -28.73 -46.48
N ASN A 224 30.71 -27.49 -46.90
CA ASN A 224 31.16 -27.00 -48.20
C ASN A 224 32.69 -26.86 -48.33
N ARG A 225 33.43 -26.82 -47.21
CA ARG A 225 34.90 -26.84 -47.21
C ARG A 225 35.45 -28.26 -47.23
N LEU A 226 34.82 -29.18 -46.49
CA LEU A 226 35.19 -30.59 -46.47
C LEU A 226 34.90 -31.31 -47.80
N SER A 227 33.86 -30.91 -48.53
CA SER A 227 33.54 -31.45 -49.87
C SER A 227 34.39 -30.86 -51.01
N ARG A 228 35.26 -29.89 -50.72
CA ARG A 228 36.20 -29.29 -51.68
C ARG A 228 37.66 -29.69 -51.42
N LEU A 229 37.89 -30.51 -50.40
CA LEU A 229 39.15 -31.23 -50.16
C LEU A 229 39.04 -32.61 -50.79
#